data_AF-A0A2E6G3Y2-F1
#
_entry.id   AF-A0A2E6G3Y2-F1
#
_cell.length_a   1.000
_cell.length_b   1.000
_cell.length_c   1.000
_cell.angle_alpha   90.00
_cell.angle_beta   90.00
_cell.angle_gamma   90.00
#
_symmetry.space_group_name_H-M   'P 1'
#
loop_
_entity.id
_entity.type
_entity.pdbx_description
1 polymer ?
#
loop_
_entity_poly.entity_id
_entity_poly.type
_entity_poly.pdbx_seq_one_letter_code
_entity_poly.pdbx_strand_id
1 'polypeptide(L)' 'MLEYCQRILAKVSFDRHLFAKELAKSIQRLGPSDVSRLRQWCMDQFGQRYQDIILHAFPSSLAV' A
#
# COMPACT_ATOMS: atom_id res chain seq x y z
N MET A 1 0.50 -12.73 5.46
CA MET A 1 1.44 -11.96 4.61
C MET A 1 1.14 -10.46 4.63
N LEU A 2 -0.14 -10.06 4.72
CA LEU A 2 -0.58 -8.67 4.86
C LEU A 2 0.12 -7.88 5.99
N GLU A 3 0.12 -8.40 7.22
CA GLU A 3 0.75 -7.72 8.37
C GLU A 3 2.26 -7.49 8.19
N TYR A 4 2.94 -8.38 7.47
CA TYR A 4 4.35 -8.21 7.14
C TYR A 4 4.54 -7.00 6.21
N CYS A 5 3.73 -6.90 5.14
CA CYS A 5 3.72 -5.75 4.25
C CYS A 5 3.42 -4.45 4.99
N GLN A 6 2.43 -4.44 5.89
CA GLN A 6 2.11 -3.27 6.72
C GLN A 6 3.30 -2.81 7.57
N ARG A 7 3.99 -3.74 8.24
CA ARG A 7 5.18 -3.42 9.04
C ARG A 7 6.33 -2.86 8.19
N ILE A 8 6.57 -3.42 7.01
CA ILE A 8 7.59 -2.90 6.08
C ILE A 8 7.21 -1.49 5.63
N LEU A 9 5.96 -1.27 5.19
CA LEU A 9 5.47 0.03 4.75
C LEU A 9 5.57 1.10 5.84
N ALA A 10 5.22 0.75 7.08
CA ALA A 10 5.41 1.65 8.22
C ALA A 10 6.88 2.02 8.43
N LYS A 11 7.79 1.04 8.34
CA LYS A 11 9.23 1.27 8.47
C LYS A 11 9.80 2.14 7.35
N VAL A 12 9.31 2.02 6.11
CA VAL A 12 9.82 2.80 4.97
C VAL A 12 9.05 4.09 4.71
N SER A 13 8.00 4.37 5.49
CA SER A 13 7.12 5.54 5.32
C SER A 13 7.82 6.90 5.49
N PHE A 14 9.03 6.93 6.04
CA PHE A 14 9.83 8.15 6.15
C PHE A 14 10.32 8.66 4.78
N ASP A 15 10.48 7.78 3.79
CA ASP A 15 10.94 8.11 2.45
C ASP A 15 9.88 7.82 1.40
N ARG A 16 9.53 8.84 0.63
CA ARG A 16 8.46 8.79 -0.37
C ARG A 16 8.74 7.75 -1.46
N HIS A 17 9.99 7.68 -1.92
CA HIS A 17 10.37 6.80 -3.03
C HIS A 17 10.44 5.34 -2.57
N LEU A 18 10.96 5.10 -1.36
CA LEU A 18 11.04 3.79 -0.75
C LEU A 18 9.63 3.25 -0.41
N PHE A 19 8.76 4.10 0.11
CA PHE A 19 7.35 3.75 0.35
C PHE A 19 6.66 3.29 -0.94
N ALA A 20 6.79 4.03 -2.04
CA ALA A 20 6.22 3.65 -3.33
C ALA A 20 6.75 2.30 -3.84
N LYS A 21 8.07 2.07 -3.73
CA LYS A 21 8.69 0.80 -4.14
C LYS A 21 8.19 -0.40 -3.32
N GLU A 22 8.15 -0.27 -2.00
CA GLU A 22 7.69 -1.36 -1.14
C GLU A 22 6.17 -1.58 -1.23
N LEU A 23 5.40 -0.53 -1.54
CA LEU A 23 3.96 -0.64 -1.79
C LEU A 23 3.68 -1.46 -3.05
N ALA A 24 4.38 -1.18 -4.15
CA ALA A 24 4.26 -1.96 -5.37
C ALA A 24 4.63 -3.44 -5.16
N LYS A 25 5.71 -3.71 -4.41
CA LYS A 25 6.10 -5.08 -4.05
C LYS A 25 5.06 -5.78 -3.18
N SER A 26 4.46 -5.05 -2.25
CA SER A 26 3.42 -5.57 -1.36
C SER A 26 2.18 -5.97 -2.16
N ILE A 27 1.76 -5.15 -3.12
CA ILE A 27 0.63 -5.44 -4.00
C ILE A 27 0.88 -6.70 -4.84
N GLN A 28 2.09 -6.85 -5.40
CA GLN A 28 2.45 -8.04 -6.18
C GLN A 28 2.55 -9.33 -5.34
N ARG A 29 2.87 -9.21 -4.05
CA ARG A 29 3.03 -10.35 -3.14
C ARG A 29 1.71 -10.83 -2.55
N LEU A 30 0.71 -9.97 -2.47
CA LEU A 30 -0.57 -10.25 -1.82
C LEU A 30 -1.61 -10.73 -2.84
N GLY A 31 -2.51 -11.59 -2.38
CA GLY A 31 -3.70 -11.98 -3.14
C GLY A 31 -4.73 -10.85 -3.19
N PRO A 32 -5.70 -10.90 -4.12
CA PRO A 32 -6.67 -9.82 -4.36
C PRO A 32 -7.47 -9.39 -3.11
N SER A 33 -7.84 -10.34 -2.24
CA SER A 33 -8.53 -10.04 -0.98
C SER A 33 -7.66 -9.27 0.01
N ASP A 34 -6.37 -9.60 0.10
CA ASP A 34 -5.43 -8.91 0.98
C ASP A 34 -4.99 -7.55 0.42
N VAL A 35 -4.87 -7.43 -0.92
CA VAL A 35 -4.57 -6.15 -1.58
C VAL A 35 -5.64 -5.10 -1.25
N SER A 36 -6.91 -5.49 -1.24
CA SER A 36 -8.02 -4.60 -0.87
C SER A 36 -7.91 -4.10 0.58
N ARG A 37 -7.56 -5.00 1.52
CA ARG A 37 -7.31 -4.64 2.92
C ARG A 37 -6.07 -3.76 3.07
N LEU A 38 -5.00 -4.02 2.30
CA LEU A 38 -3.79 -3.21 2.30
C LEU A 38 -4.08 -1.79 1.83
N ARG A 39 -4.91 -1.62 0.81
CA ARG A 39 -5.33 -0.30 0.29
C ARG A 39 -6.03 0.52 1.37
N GLN A 40 -7.03 -0.06 2.04
CA GLN A 40 -7.76 0.63 3.11
C GLN A 40 -6.81 1.05 4.23
N TRP A 41 -5.92 0.15 4.65
CA TRP A 41 -4.95 0.44 5.69
C TRP A 41 -3.94 1.53 5.27
N CYS A 42 -3.45 1.52 4.04
CA CYS A 42 -2.56 2.57 3.54
C CYS A 42 -3.25 3.94 3.50
N MET A 43 -4.52 3.99 3.10
CA MET A 43 -5.30 5.24 3.10
C MET A 43 -5.53 5.76 4.52
N ASP A 44 -5.84 4.88 5.47
CA ASP A 44 -6.04 5.26 6.87
C ASP A 44 -4.75 5.80 7.52
N GLN A 45 -3.63 5.10 7.36
CA GLN A 45 -2.37 5.44 8.03
C GLN A 45 -1.56 6.52 7.30
N PHE A 46 -1.59 6.54 5.97
CA PHE A 46 -0.73 7.39 5.16
C PHE A 46 -1.48 8.27 4.17
N GLY A 47 -2.82 8.22 4.14
CA GLY A 47 -3.62 8.99 3.20
C GLY A 47 -3.39 10.49 3.29
N GLN A 48 -3.08 11.05 4.46
CA GLN A 48 -2.77 12.48 4.57
C GLN A 48 -1.47 12.89 3.86
N ARG A 49 -0.49 11.99 3.72
CA ARG A 49 0.85 12.31 3.20
C ARG A 49 1.13 11.71 1.82
N TYR A 50 0.54 10.55 1.52
CA TYR A 50 0.86 9.74 0.34
C TYR A 50 -0.39 9.32 -0.45
N GLN A 51 -1.47 10.11 -0.37
CA GLN A 51 -2.71 9.84 -1.11
C GLN A 51 -2.45 9.57 -2.58
N ASP A 52 -1.63 10.41 -3.21
CA ASP A 52 -1.29 10.30 -4.63
C ASP A 52 -0.61 8.96 -4.95
N ILE A 53 0.38 8.56 -4.14
CA ILE A 53 1.12 7.30 -4.33
C ILE A 53 0.19 6.11 -4.15
N ILE A 54 -0.67 6.16 -3.13
CA ILE A 54 -1.61 5.09 -2.83
C ILE A 54 -2.60 4.95 -3.99
N LEU A 55 -3.22 6.05 -4.43
CA LEU A 55 -4.16 6.02 -5.55
C LEU A 55 -3.50 5.54 -6.86
N HIS A 56 -2.24 5.94 -7.12
CA HIS A 56 -1.51 5.47 -8.29
C HIS A 56 -1.11 3.98 -8.20
N ALA A 57 -0.80 3.48 -7.00
CA ALA A 57 -0.34 2.10 -6.81
C ALA A 57 -1.47 1.07 -6.89
N PHE A 58 -2.70 1.46 -6.56
CA PHE A 58 -3.88 0.59 -6.62
C PHE A 58 -4.71 0.89 -7.88
N PRO A 59 -4.51 0.15 -8.99
CA PRO A 59 -5.31 0.36 -10.20
C PRO A 59 -6.79 0.09 -9.92
N SER A 60 -7.65 0.91 -10.53
CA SER A 60 -9.10 0.98 -10.29
C SER A 60 -9.89 -0.33 -10.53
N SER A 61 -9.25 -1.42 -10.98
CA SER A 61 -9.91 -2.71 -11.23
C SER A 61 -10.12 -3.58 -9.98
N LEU A 62 -9.74 -3.09 -8.79
CA LEU A 62 -10.02 -3.75 -7.50
C LEU A 62 -11.26 -3.17 -6.80
N ALA A 63 -12.02 -2.31 -7.48
CA ALA A 63 -13.37 -1.94 -7.08
C ALA A 63 -14.35 -2.97 -7.68
N VAL A 64 -14.53 -4.09 -7.00
CA VAL A 64 -15.69 -4.98 -7.18
C VAL A 64 -16.33 -5.22 -5.83
#